data_AF-A0A1H9XCW8-F1
#
_entry.id   AF-A0A1H9XCW8-F1
#
_cell.length_a   1.000
_cell.length_b   1.000
_cell.length_c   1.000
_cell.angle_alpha   90.00
_cell.angle_beta   90.00
_cell.angle_gamma   90.00
#
_symmetry.space_group_name_H-M   'P 1'
#
loop_
_entity.id
_entity.type
_entity.pdbx_description
1 polymer ?
#
loop_
_entity_poly.entity_id
_entity_poly.type
_entity_poly.pdbx_seq_one_letter_code
_entity_poly.pdbx_strand_id
1 'polypeptide(L)'
;MQLKKSKTYKEQVELLRNKGLKINDSGNVISFLNHVNYYRFSGYFLPFISKTDKKFHEDTSFEQLASCIIQSVDETSISGY
;
A
#
# COMPACT_ATOMS: atom_id res chain seq x y z
N MET A 1 -13.56 15.25 -19.59
CA MET A 1 -12.19 14.83 -19.22
C MET A 1 -12.18 13.32 -19.06
N GLN A 2 -11.56 12.59 -19.99
CA GLN A 2 -11.46 11.13 -19.94
C GLN A 2 -10.10 10.74 -19.36
N LEU A 3 -10.02 10.60 -18.04
CA LEU A 3 -8.84 10.01 -17.40
C LEU A 3 -9.03 8.49 -17.44
N LYS A 4 -8.06 7.84 -18.08
CA LYS A 4 -7.88 6.38 -18.23
C LYS A 4 -8.40 5.66 -16.98
N LYS A 5 -9.11 4.53 -17.16
CA LYS A 5 -9.57 3.62 -16.09
C LYS A 5 -8.38 3.14 -15.24
N SER A 6 -7.84 4.00 -14.39
CA SER A 6 -7.14 3.61 -13.18
C SER A 6 -8.17 2.81 -12.40
N LYS A 7 -7.85 1.55 -12.10
CA LYS A 7 -8.66 0.77 -11.16
C LYS A 7 -8.95 1.67 -9.96
N THR A 8 -10.23 1.88 -9.70
CA THR A 8 -10.68 2.80 -8.65
C THR A 8 -9.94 2.43 -7.35
N TYR A 9 -9.60 3.38 -6.46
CA TYR A 9 -8.88 3.03 -5.22
C TYR A 9 -9.53 1.86 -4.49
N LYS A 10 -10.88 1.78 -4.54
CA LYS A 10 -11.69 0.66 -4.08
C LYS A 10 -11.30 -0.70 -4.70
N GLU A 11 -11.12 -0.78 -6.02
CA GLU A 11 -10.62 -1.99 -6.68
C GLU A 11 -9.19 -2.36 -6.27
N GLN A 12 -8.34 -1.36 -6.01
CA GLN A 12 -6.99 -1.61 -5.49
C GLN A 12 -7.05 -2.20 -4.07
N VAL A 13 -7.93 -1.68 -3.22
CA VAL A 13 -8.21 -2.26 -1.89
C VAL A 13 -8.68 -3.70 -2.02
N GLU A 14 -9.61 -3.98 -2.94
CA GLU A 14 -10.11 -5.35 -3.16
C GLU A 14 -9.02 -6.30 -3.67
N LEU A 15 -8.13 -5.85 -4.56
CA LEU A 15 -6.98 -6.63 -5.02
C LEU A 15 -6.03 -6.98 -3.87
N LEU A 16 -5.77 -6.01 -2.98
CA LEU A 16 -4.93 -6.22 -1.80
C LEU A 16 -5.59 -7.22 -0.83
N ARG A 17 -6.89 -7.07 -0.59
CA ARG A 17 -7.68 -8.03 0.21
C ARG A 17 -7.64 -9.43 -0.39
N ASN A 18 -7.77 -9.55 -1.71
CA ASN A 18 -7.72 -10.83 -2.41
C ASN A 18 -6.32 -11.48 -2.34
N LYS A 19 -5.26 -10.68 -2.34
CA LYS A 19 -3.87 -11.14 -2.13
C LYS A 19 -3.57 -11.60 -0.70
N GLY A 20 -4.53 -11.51 0.23
CA GLY A 20 -4.37 -11.92 1.62
C GLY A 20 -4.07 -10.78 2.59
N LEU A 21 -4.12 -9.52 2.15
CA LEU A 21 -3.90 -8.39 3.05
C LEU A 21 -5.11 -8.18 3.97
N LYS A 22 -4.87 -8.12 5.28
CA LYS A 22 -5.90 -7.70 6.23
C LYS A 22 -6.18 -6.21 6.10
N ILE A 23 -7.40 -5.89 5.71
CA ILE A 23 -7.89 -4.52 5.56
C ILE A 23 -9.10 -4.37 6.48
N ASN A 24 -8.90 -3.66 7.59
CA ASN A 24 -9.98 -3.32 8.52
C ASN A 24 -10.78 -2.13 8.01
N ASP A 25 -10.10 -1.06 7.59
CA ASP A 25 -10.73 0.18 7.14
C ASP A 25 -10.32 0.52 5.70
N SER A 26 -11.21 0.24 4.75
CA SER A 26 -10.99 0.54 3.33
C SER A 26 -10.83 2.04 3.05
N GLY A 27 -11.43 2.92 3.86
CA GLY A 27 -11.29 4.36 3.72
C GLY A 27 -9.87 4.83 4.03
N ASN A 28 -9.28 4.28 5.09
CA ASN A 28 -7.88 4.54 5.45
C ASN A 28 -6.92 4.09 4.35
N VAL A 29 -7.15 2.92 3.74
CA VAL A 29 -6.35 2.44 2.60
C VAL A 29 -6.43 3.39 1.41
N ILE A 30 -7.64 3.85 1.06
CA ILE A 30 -7.85 4.78 -0.07
C ILE A 30 -7.10 6.10 0.17
N SER A 31 -7.24 6.69 1.36
CA SER A 31 -6.57 7.93 1.74
C SER A 31 -5.04 7.78 1.68
N PHE A 32 -4.52 6.66 2.18
CA PHE A 32 -3.10 6.37 2.15
C PHE A 32 -2.56 6.12 0.73
N LEU A 33 -3.28 5.36 -0.09
CA LEU A 33 -2.93 5.13 -1.50
C LEU A 33 -2.90 6.44 -2.30
N ASN A 34 -3.78 7.37 -1.96
CA ASN A 34 -3.79 8.73 -2.51
C ASN A 34 -2.55 9.52 -2.08
N HIS A 35 -2.07 9.34 -0.83
CA HIS A 35 -0.90 10.03 -0.31
C HIS A 35 0.43 9.47 -0.83
N VAL A 36 0.63 8.15 -0.78
CA VAL A 36 1.93 7.50 -1.07
C VAL A 36 2.16 7.25 -2.56
N ASN A 37 1.11 7.32 -3.38
CA ASN A 37 1.11 6.98 -4.80
C ASN A 37 1.38 5.48 -5.03
N TYR A 38 0.41 4.76 -5.62
CA TYR A 38 0.40 3.29 -5.72
C TYR A 38 1.67 2.67 -6.33
N TYR A 39 2.35 3.41 -7.21
CA TYR A 39 3.55 2.93 -7.90
C TYR A 39 4.73 2.67 -6.96
N ARG A 40 4.93 3.53 -5.96
CA ARG A 40 5.96 3.30 -4.93
C ARG A 40 5.49 2.29 -3.90
N PHE A 41 4.19 2.34 -3.57
CA PHE A 41 3.57 1.42 -2.64
C PHE A 41 3.80 -0.05 -3.01
N SER A 42 3.75 -0.39 -4.31
CA SER A 42 3.98 -1.76 -4.76
C SER A 42 5.39 -2.30 -4.48
N GLY A 43 6.40 -1.43 -4.37
CA GLY A 43 7.77 -1.83 -4.04
C GLY A 43 7.92 -2.24 -2.58
N TYR A 44 7.18 -1.59 -1.67
CA TYR A 44 7.20 -1.90 -0.25
C TYR A 44 6.52 -3.23 0.09
N PHE A 45 5.73 -3.80 -0.82
CA PHE A 45 5.16 -5.12 -0.61
C PHE A 45 6.21 -6.22 -0.64
N LEU A 46 7.26 -6.10 -1.47
CA LEU A 46 8.26 -7.15 -1.68
C LEU A 46 8.73 -7.89 -0.41
N PRO A 47 9.07 -7.20 0.70
CA PRO A 47 9.45 -7.87 1.94
C PRO A 47 8.28 -8.57 2.69
N PHE A 48 7.04 -8.18 2.43
CA PHE A 48 5.82 -8.72 3.09
C PHE A 48 5.04 -9.72 2.23
N ILE A 49 5.43 -9.94 0.97
CA ILE A 49 4.90 -10.99 0.10
C ILE A 49 5.85 -12.19 0.15
N SER A 50 5.30 -13.38 0.32
CA SER A 50 6.05 -14.62 0.17
C SER A 50 6.57 -14.74 -1.26
N LYS A 51 7.88 -14.93 -1.45
CA LYS A 51 8.47 -15.13 -2.79
C LYS A 51 7.91 -16.37 -3.50
N THR A 52 7.55 -17.39 -2.74
CA THR A 52 6.99 -18.65 -3.23
C THR A 52 5.54 -18.50 -3.67
N ASP A 53 4.67 -17.96 -2.81
CA ASP A 53 3.21 -17.90 -3.08
C ASP A 53 2.77 -16.58 -3.74
N LYS A 54 3.63 -15.55 -3.74
CA LYS A 54 3.34 -14.17 -4.17
C LYS A 54 2.10 -13.56 -3.50
N LYS A 55 1.75 -14.06 -2.31
CA LYS A 55 0.67 -13.58 -1.44
C LYS A 55 1.23 -13.00 -0.14
N PHE A 56 0.45 -12.10 0.47
CA PHE A 56 0.78 -11.55 1.77
C PHE A 56 0.70 -12.65 2.83
N HIS A 57 1.55 -12.55 3.84
CA HIS A 57 1.41 -13.39 5.03
C HIS A 57 0.08 -13.07 5.73
N GLU A 58 -0.57 -14.08 6.32
CA GLU A 58 -1.90 -13.95 6.96
C GLU A 58 -1.90 -12.98 8.16
N ASP A 59 -0.73 -12.74 8.74
CA ASP A 59 -0.50 -11.77 9.81
C ASP A 59 -0.29 -10.33 9.29
N THR A 60 -0.03 -10.15 7.99
CA THR A 60 0.24 -8.83 7.41
C THR A 60 -1.06 -8.03 7.29
N SER A 61 -1.15 -6.98 8.09
CA SER A 61 -2.23 -6.00 8.02
C SER A 61 -1.79 -4.73 7.29
N PHE A 62 -2.73 -4.05 6.63
CA PHE A 62 -2.46 -2.80 5.94
C PHE A 62 -1.80 -1.75 6.85
N GLU A 63 -2.21 -1.67 8.12
CA GLU A 63 -1.67 -0.72 9.09
C GLU A 63 -0.17 -0.94 9.36
N GLN A 64 0.30 -2.20 9.36
CA GLN A 64 1.73 -2.49 9.49
C GLN A 64 2.52 -2.01 8.27
N LEU A 65 1.97 -2.21 7.07
CA LEU A 65 2.58 -1.70 5.85
C LEU A 65 2.63 -0.17 5.86
N ALA A 66 1.52 0.48 6.23
CA ALA A 66 1.42 1.92 6.30
C ALA A 66 2.42 2.52 7.29
N SER A 67 2.52 1.94 8.49
CA SER A 67 3.47 2.34 9.53
C SER A 67 4.92 2.22 9.05
N CYS A 68 5.26 1.13 8.36
CA CYS A 68 6.62 0.92 7.83
C CYS A 68 7.00 1.97 6.78
N ILE A 69 6.05 2.41 5.96
CA ILE A 69 6.30 3.41 4.92
C ILE A 69 6.40 4.82 5.49
N ILE A 70 5.54 5.17 6.45
CA ILE A 70 5.61 6.47 7.14
C ILE A 70 6.99 6.66 7.77
N GLN A 71 7.56 5.61 8.37
CA GLN A 71 8.93 5.66 8.93
C GLN A 71 10.02 5.86 7.86
N SER A 72 9.82 5.39 6.63
CA SER A 72 10.78 5.60 5.52
C SER A 72 10.63 6.97 4.83
N VAL A 73 9.50 7.66 5.00
CA VAL A 73 9.23 8.95 4.34
C VAL A 73 9.87 10.13 5.10
N ASP A 74 10.04 9.99 6.42
CA ASP A 74 10.58 11.04 7.29
C ASP A 74 12.07 11.37 7.02
N GLU A 75 12.87 10.41 6.52
CA GLU A 75 14.27 10.67 6.15
C GLU A 75 14.46 11.51 4.87
N THR A 76 13.41 11.70 4.07
CA THR A 76 13.48 12.58 2.87
C THR A 76 13.09 14.03 3.13
N SER A 77 12.81 14.41 4.38
CA SER A 77 12.53 15.79 4.80
C SER A 77 13.54 16.35 5.81
N ILE A 78 14.80 15.90 5.81
CA ILE A 78 15.91 16.63 6.45
C ILE A 78 17.12 16.68 5.52
N SER A 79 17.00 17.37 4.38
CA SER A 79 18.15 18.00 3.71
C SER A 79 17.63 19.07 2.76
N GLY A 80 17.23 20.17 3.37
CA GLY A 80 16.73 21.37 2.69
C GLY A 80 16.96 22.59 3.55
N TYR A 81 18.13 22.66 4.19
CA TYR A 81 18.74 23.86 4.76
C TYR A 81 20.27 23.70 4.67
#